data_AF-A0A9D8AR83-F1
#
_entry.id   AF-A0A9D8AR83-F1
#
_cell.length_a   1.000
_cell.length_b   1.000
_cell.length_c   1.000
_cell.angle_alpha   90.00
_cell.angle_beta   90.00
_cell.angle_gamma   90.00
#
_symmetry.space_group_name_H-M   'P 1'
#
loop_
_entity.id
_entity.type
_entity.pdbx_description
1 polymer ?
#
loop_
_entity_poly.entity_id
_entity_poly.type
_entity_poly.pdbx_seq_one_letter_code
_entity_poly.pdbx_strand_id
1 'polypeptide(L)'
;MSEESHATPRPSFWARLGRAIAWLVRFTLRLLFVLIIGLGLGVGIYYGATFLYNQYILPVQVHSIRLDILDARQEQDSQQIRGRLDGLQTRLTDLEVRGDTDKETIAGLQAEIEAAAEAQATQTAALAALEDVRVDLEAMRAAVGVAQAAQEALQSDLEAIGHELATVQADREAATADLEALHADQGAAEAAIEALATAQASLRAALEEAGSEVDALSQGIAGNSQGILALDAELHGERSPAILYQELQLIKAMGFLIRARLLLVQNNLGLAQSDIRSGRDLLVALQSDVPPVQAQALAVIVSRLDAALEDLPDAPVAAVDELEGAWLLLERGLPGALTAPSALEIVTPVTPTLEITPTLALTATATLEATPELTATATITPTAESGP
;
A
#
# COMPACT_ATOMS: atom_id res chain seq x y z
N MET A 1 -164.63 -147.39 -107.22
CA MET A 1 -165.75 -146.98 -108.08
C MET A 1 -165.52 -145.52 -108.41
N SER A 2 -165.24 -145.10 -109.64
CA SER A 2 -165.33 -145.75 -110.96
C SER A 2 -164.50 -144.88 -111.93
N GLU A 3 -163.89 -145.49 -112.98
CA GLU A 3 -164.14 -145.22 -114.42
C GLU A 3 -163.74 -143.79 -114.90
N GLU A 4 -163.22 -143.47 -116.07
CA GLU A 4 -162.98 -144.08 -117.38
C GLU A 4 -162.20 -142.98 -118.17
N SER A 5 -161.24 -143.31 -119.05
CA SER A 5 -161.38 -143.09 -120.52
C SER A 5 -160.67 -141.86 -121.13
N HIS A 6 -159.65 -142.18 -121.92
CA HIS A 6 -159.27 -141.66 -123.26
C HIS A 6 -158.86 -140.19 -123.56
N ALA A 7 -157.61 -140.11 -124.06
CA ALA A 7 -157.15 -139.52 -125.33
C ALA A 7 -156.78 -138.01 -125.47
N THR A 8 -155.49 -137.81 -125.82
CA THR A 8 -154.79 -136.78 -126.64
C THR A 8 -155.64 -135.78 -127.47
N PRO A 9 -155.19 -134.52 -127.78
CA PRO A 9 -153.91 -134.27 -128.50
C PRO A 9 -153.20 -132.87 -128.40
N ARG A 10 -151.92 -132.84 -128.82
CA ARG A 10 -151.24 -131.84 -129.70
C ARG A 10 -150.93 -130.38 -129.26
N PRO A 11 -149.93 -129.73 -129.91
CA PRO A 11 -149.08 -128.68 -129.34
C PRO A 11 -149.49 -127.25 -129.77
N SER A 12 -148.98 -126.22 -129.09
CA SER A 12 -149.02 -124.85 -129.63
C SER A 12 -147.79 -124.01 -129.28
N PHE A 13 -147.19 -123.45 -130.32
CA PHE A 13 -146.45 -122.20 -130.50
C PHE A 13 -145.52 -121.63 -129.40
N TRP A 14 -145.87 -121.71 -128.12
CA TRP A 14 -145.18 -121.09 -126.99
C TRP A 14 -143.80 -121.67 -126.66
N ALA A 15 -143.48 -122.90 -127.09
CA ALA A 15 -142.18 -123.53 -126.82
C ALA A 15 -141.02 -123.00 -127.70
N ARG A 16 -141.30 -122.25 -128.78
CA ARG A 16 -140.26 -121.72 -129.68
C ARG A 16 -139.90 -120.25 -129.41
N LEU A 17 -140.77 -119.46 -128.79
CA LEU A 17 -140.49 -118.06 -128.46
C LEU A 17 -139.61 -117.90 -127.21
N GLY A 18 -139.71 -118.80 -126.23
CA GLY A 18 -138.94 -118.75 -124.98
C GLY A 18 -137.41 -118.93 -125.13
N ARG A 19 -136.94 -119.52 -126.24
CA ARG A 19 -135.50 -119.79 -126.43
C ARG A 19 -134.70 -118.60 -126.95
N ALA A 20 -135.35 -117.64 -127.63
CA ALA A 20 -134.70 -116.44 -128.16
C ALA A 20 -134.51 -115.35 -127.08
N ILE A 21 -135.47 -115.19 -126.16
CA ILE A 21 -135.43 -114.18 -125.09
C ILE A 21 -134.34 -114.50 -124.05
N ALA A 22 -134.15 -115.79 -123.72
CA ALA A 22 -133.13 -116.20 -122.74
C ALA A 22 -131.69 -115.91 -123.21
N TRP A 23 -131.42 -115.91 -124.52
CA TRP A 23 -130.11 -115.59 -125.07
C TRP A 23 -129.80 -114.08 -124.99
N LEU A 24 -130.80 -113.22 -125.21
CA LEU A 24 -130.64 -111.77 -125.17
C LEU A 24 -130.29 -111.25 -123.76
N VAL A 25 -130.96 -111.77 -122.72
CA VAL A 25 -130.71 -111.37 -121.32
C VAL A 25 -129.31 -111.77 -120.85
N ARG A 26 -128.81 -112.94 -121.28
CA ARG A 26 -127.46 -113.40 -120.91
C ARG A 26 -126.36 -112.53 -121.52
N PHE A 27 -126.60 -111.97 -122.70
CA PHE A 27 -125.64 -111.09 -123.38
C PHE A 27 -125.54 -109.71 -122.72
N THR A 28 -126.67 -109.11 -122.34
CA THR A 28 -126.71 -107.77 -121.71
C THR A 28 -126.06 -107.75 -120.33
N LEU A 29 -126.27 -108.79 -119.50
CA LEU A 29 -125.63 -108.90 -118.18
C LEU A 29 -124.10 -109.02 -118.28
N ARG A 30 -123.58 -109.72 -119.30
CA ARG A 30 -122.14 -109.90 -119.49
C ARG A 30 -121.46 -108.59 -119.91
N LEU A 31 -122.14 -107.75 -120.70
CA LEU A 31 -121.65 -106.43 -121.11
C LEU A 31 -121.56 -105.46 -119.92
N LEU A 32 -122.58 -105.47 -119.04
CA LEU A 32 -122.62 -104.58 -117.87
C LEU A 32 -121.50 -104.89 -116.86
N PHE A 33 -121.14 -106.17 -116.69
CA PHE A 33 -120.07 -106.57 -115.79
C PHE A 33 -118.67 -106.08 -116.25
N VAL A 34 -118.40 -106.12 -117.56
CA VAL A 34 -117.12 -105.62 -118.11
C VAL A 34 -116.99 -104.10 -117.95
N LEU A 35 -118.10 -103.35 -118.08
CA LEU A 35 -118.12 -101.90 -117.92
C LEU A 35 -117.77 -101.48 -116.47
N ILE A 36 -118.28 -102.19 -115.47
CA ILE A 36 -117.99 -101.91 -114.05
C ILE A 36 -116.52 -102.17 -113.72
N ILE A 37 -115.93 -103.26 -114.23
CA ILE A 37 -114.50 -103.56 -114.02
C ILE A 37 -113.61 -102.53 -114.70
N GLY A 38 -113.94 -102.11 -115.92
CA GLY A 38 -113.19 -101.08 -116.65
C GLY A 38 -113.17 -99.74 -115.90
N LEU A 39 -114.30 -99.32 -115.33
CA LEU A 39 -114.39 -98.08 -114.55
C LEU A 39 -113.61 -98.18 -113.23
N GLY A 40 -113.67 -99.33 -112.54
CA GLY A 40 -112.92 -99.56 -111.29
C GLY A 40 -111.40 -99.49 -111.49
N LEU A 41 -110.89 -100.05 -112.58
CA LEU A 41 -109.47 -99.98 -112.94
C LEU A 41 -109.00 -98.55 -113.26
N GLY A 42 -109.84 -97.75 -113.93
CA GLY A 42 -109.52 -96.36 -114.26
C GLY A 42 -109.31 -95.49 -113.00
N VAL A 43 -110.18 -95.63 -112.00
CA VAL A 43 -110.07 -94.86 -110.74
C VAL A 43 -108.84 -95.28 -109.93
N GLY A 44 -108.53 -96.58 -109.89
CA GLY A 44 -107.37 -97.09 -109.16
C GLY A 44 -106.03 -96.54 -109.65
N ILE A 45 -105.86 -96.42 -110.97
CA ILE A 45 -104.60 -95.90 -111.57
C ILE A 45 -104.43 -94.40 -111.28
N TYR A 46 -105.50 -93.59 -111.39
CA TYR A 46 -105.42 -92.15 -111.18
C TYR A 46 -105.02 -91.80 -109.74
N TYR A 47 -105.66 -92.42 -108.75
CA TYR A 47 -105.33 -92.17 -107.34
C TYR A 47 -103.99 -92.78 -106.91
N GLY A 48 -103.57 -93.90 -107.51
CA GLY A 48 -102.26 -94.50 -107.26
C GLY A 48 -101.09 -93.59 -107.68
N ALA A 49 -101.21 -92.90 -108.81
CA ALA A 49 -100.17 -91.98 -109.29
C ALA A 49 -100.01 -90.74 -108.39
N THR A 50 -101.12 -90.17 -107.90
CA THR A 50 -101.09 -89.01 -107.00
C THR A 50 -100.44 -89.33 -105.65
N PHE A 51 -100.67 -90.53 -105.09
CA PHE A 51 -100.09 -90.91 -103.81
C PHE A 51 -98.56 -91.09 -103.87
N LEU A 52 -98.05 -91.70 -104.94
CA LEU A 52 -96.60 -91.90 -105.14
C LEU A 52 -95.83 -90.58 -105.36
N TYR A 53 -96.43 -89.61 -106.05
CA TYR A 53 -95.79 -88.31 -106.30
C TYR A 53 -95.55 -87.54 -104.99
N ASN A 54 -96.53 -87.54 -104.08
CA ASN A 54 -96.41 -86.83 -102.81
C ASN A 54 -95.51 -87.54 -101.78
N GLN A 55 -95.49 -88.88 -101.75
CA GLN A 55 -94.77 -89.62 -100.71
C GLN A 55 -93.25 -89.73 -100.96
N TYR A 56 -92.77 -89.67 -102.21
CA TYR A 56 -91.38 -90.03 -102.52
C TYR A 56 -90.51 -88.95 -103.19
N ILE A 57 -91.07 -87.94 -103.87
CA ILE A 57 -90.27 -86.98 -104.65
C ILE A 57 -89.98 -85.67 -103.89
N LEU A 58 -90.78 -85.30 -102.88
CA LEU A 58 -90.60 -84.07 -102.10
C LEU A 58 -89.46 -84.04 -101.05
N PRO A 59 -88.92 -85.14 -100.47
CA PRO A 59 -87.94 -85.02 -99.39
C PRO A 59 -86.48 -84.75 -99.83
N VAL A 60 -86.13 -84.78 -101.13
CA VAL A 60 -84.72 -84.67 -101.57
C VAL A 60 -84.26 -83.21 -101.78
N GLN A 61 -85.17 -82.25 -102.02
CA GLN A 61 -84.84 -80.83 -102.13
C GLN A 61 -84.58 -80.15 -100.77
N VAL A 62 -85.01 -80.77 -99.66
CA VAL A 62 -84.79 -80.24 -98.30
C VAL A 62 -83.41 -80.61 -97.75
N HIS A 63 -82.79 -81.68 -98.25
CA HIS A 63 -81.48 -82.15 -97.79
C HIS A 63 -80.31 -81.36 -98.38
N SER A 64 -80.43 -80.84 -99.61
CA SER A 64 -79.44 -79.94 -100.21
C SER A 64 -79.40 -78.58 -99.50
N ILE A 65 -80.56 -78.02 -99.18
CA ILE A 65 -80.65 -76.77 -98.40
C ILE A 65 -80.03 -76.94 -97.00
N ARG A 66 -80.15 -78.13 -96.38
CA ARG A 66 -79.60 -78.39 -95.04
C ARG A 66 -78.07 -78.51 -95.03
N LEU A 67 -77.45 -79.04 -96.09
CA LEU A 67 -76.00 -79.12 -96.23
C LEU A 67 -75.39 -77.74 -96.49
N ASP A 68 -75.99 -76.92 -97.37
CA ASP A 68 -75.56 -75.54 -97.58
C ASP A 68 -75.67 -74.70 -96.29
N ILE A 69 -76.73 -74.91 -95.50
CA ILE A 69 -76.88 -74.26 -94.19
C ILE A 69 -75.83 -74.77 -93.18
N LEU A 70 -75.43 -76.05 -93.24
CA LEU A 70 -74.42 -76.62 -92.36
C LEU A 70 -73.01 -76.12 -92.72
N ASP A 71 -72.69 -76.07 -94.02
CA ASP A 71 -71.43 -75.53 -94.54
C ASP A 71 -71.32 -74.03 -94.25
N ALA A 72 -72.40 -73.28 -94.48
CA ALA A 72 -72.47 -71.86 -94.10
C ALA A 72 -72.29 -71.67 -92.59
N ARG A 73 -72.82 -72.58 -91.76
CA ARG A 73 -72.63 -72.55 -90.30
C ARG A 73 -71.21 -72.91 -89.88
N GLN A 74 -70.61 -73.92 -90.50
CA GLN A 74 -69.21 -74.31 -90.23
C GLN A 74 -68.25 -73.20 -90.65
N GLU A 75 -68.51 -72.52 -91.77
CA GLU A 75 -67.75 -71.37 -92.22
C GLU A 75 -67.95 -70.17 -91.27
N GLN A 76 -69.18 -69.92 -90.82
CA GLN A 76 -69.48 -68.91 -89.81
C GLN A 76 -68.76 -69.19 -88.47
N ASP A 77 -68.78 -70.44 -87.99
CA ASP A 77 -68.09 -70.85 -86.76
C ASP A 77 -66.56 -70.73 -86.92
N SER A 78 -66.03 -71.10 -88.09
CA SER A 78 -64.60 -70.93 -88.42
C SER A 78 -64.19 -69.46 -88.48
N GLN A 79 -65.01 -68.59 -89.06
CA GLN A 79 -64.81 -67.15 -89.06
C GLN A 79 -64.90 -66.56 -87.65
N GLN A 80 -65.86 -67.03 -86.83
CA GLN A 80 -66.00 -66.59 -85.45
C GLN A 80 -64.78 -66.99 -84.60
N ILE A 81 -64.28 -68.21 -84.76
CA ILE A 81 -63.07 -68.68 -84.07
C ILE A 81 -61.85 -67.87 -84.52
N ARG A 82 -61.69 -67.63 -85.83
CA ARG A 82 -60.60 -66.78 -86.35
C ARG A 82 -60.69 -65.36 -85.79
N GLY A 83 -61.87 -64.76 -85.76
CA GLY A 83 -62.08 -63.43 -85.16
C GLY A 83 -61.80 -63.41 -83.65
N ARG A 84 -62.15 -64.47 -82.92
CA ARG A 84 -61.78 -64.61 -81.50
C ARG A 84 -60.27 -64.76 -81.31
N LEU A 85 -59.58 -65.52 -82.17
CA LEU A 85 -58.12 -65.70 -82.12
C LEU A 85 -57.38 -64.39 -82.44
N ASP A 86 -57.84 -63.64 -83.45
CA ASP A 86 -57.30 -62.33 -83.81
C ASP A 86 -57.53 -61.30 -82.68
N GLY A 87 -58.72 -61.31 -82.08
CA GLY A 87 -59.02 -60.49 -80.90
C GLY A 87 -58.19 -60.86 -79.67
N LEU A 88 -57.90 -62.15 -79.45
CA LEU A 88 -57.01 -62.61 -78.38
C LEU A 88 -55.56 -62.25 -78.65
N GLN A 89 -55.09 -62.38 -79.90
CA GLN A 89 -53.74 -61.97 -80.30
C GLN A 89 -53.54 -60.47 -80.13
N THR A 90 -54.50 -59.66 -80.58
CA THR A 90 -54.49 -58.20 -80.38
C THR A 90 -54.43 -57.85 -78.89
N ARG A 91 -55.25 -58.49 -78.07
CA ARG A 91 -55.21 -58.29 -76.60
C ARG A 91 -53.90 -58.74 -75.98
N LEU A 92 -53.27 -59.79 -76.49
CA LEU A 92 -51.97 -60.26 -76.00
C LEU A 92 -50.88 -59.23 -76.32
N THR A 93 -50.83 -58.71 -77.55
CA THR A 93 -49.87 -57.67 -77.94
C THR A 93 -50.09 -56.37 -77.16
N ASP A 94 -51.34 -55.95 -76.93
CA ASP A 94 -51.64 -54.79 -76.09
C ASP A 94 -51.20 -55.00 -74.62
N LEU A 95 -51.42 -56.21 -74.08
CA LEU A 95 -50.92 -56.58 -72.75
C LEU A 95 -49.40 -56.67 -72.68
N GLU A 96 -48.71 -57.10 -73.74
CA GLU A 96 -47.25 -57.10 -73.84
C GLU A 96 -46.71 -55.68 -73.81
N VAL A 97 -47.25 -54.78 -74.65
CA VAL A 97 -46.88 -53.35 -74.68
C VAL A 97 -47.16 -52.67 -73.33
N ARG A 98 -48.33 -52.95 -72.74
CA ARG A 98 -48.68 -52.43 -71.41
C ARG A 98 -47.74 -52.98 -70.34
N GLY A 99 -47.42 -54.27 -70.40
CA GLY A 99 -46.49 -54.90 -69.47
C GLY A 99 -45.08 -54.33 -69.57
N ASP A 100 -44.60 -53.98 -70.76
CA ASP A 100 -43.31 -53.32 -70.95
C ASP A 100 -43.34 -51.88 -70.46
N THR A 101 -44.43 -51.15 -70.70
CA THR A 101 -44.64 -49.80 -70.14
C THR A 101 -44.66 -49.83 -68.62
N ASP A 102 -45.38 -50.78 -68.02
CA ASP A 102 -45.44 -50.93 -66.56
C ASP A 102 -44.06 -51.27 -65.97
N LYS A 103 -43.25 -52.11 -66.63
CA LYS A 103 -41.85 -52.36 -66.20
C LYS A 103 -40.99 -51.11 -66.26
N GLU A 104 -41.11 -50.31 -67.33
CA GLU A 104 -40.37 -49.04 -67.45
C GLU A 104 -40.76 -48.06 -66.34
N THR A 105 -42.06 -47.93 -66.04
CA THR A 105 -42.52 -47.07 -64.94
C THR A 105 -42.06 -47.58 -63.57
N ILE A 106 -42.09 -48.90 -63.33
CA ILE A 106 -41.58 -49.49 -62.09
C ILE A 106 -40.07 -49.24 -61.95
N ALA A 107 -39.30 -49.42 -63.01
CA ALA A 107 -37.86 -49.15 -63.00
C ALA A 107 -37.57 -47.66 -62.73
N GLY A 108 -38.34 -46.75 -63.33
CA GLY A 108 -38.25 -45.31 -63.06
C GLY A 108 -38.57 -44.97 -61.60
N LEU A 109 -39.67 -45.51 -61.06
CA LEU A 109 -40.05 -45.30 -59.66
C LEU A 109 -39.03 -45.89 -58.67
N GLN A 110 -38.42 -47.04 -59.00
CA GLN A 110 -37.35 -47.62 -58.18
C GLN A 110 -36.12 -46.71 -58.13
N ALA A 111 -35.71 -46.15 -59.27
CA ALA A 111 -34.61 -45.20 -59.34
C ALA A 111 -34.93 -43.90 -58.58
N GLU A 112 -36.16 -43.38 -58.68
CA GLU A 112 -36.60 -42.21 -57.91
C GLU A 112 -36.59 -42.48 -56.39
N ILE A 113 -37.02 -43.66 -55.96
CA ILE A 113 -37.00 -44.06 -54.53
C ILE A 113 -35.56 -44.16 -54.03
N GLU A 114 -34.64 -44.74 -54.80
CA GLU A 114 -33.24 -44.86 -54.43
C GLU A 114 -32.57 -43.47 -54.32
N ALA A 115 -32.78 -42.61 -55.31
CA ALA A 115 -32.29 -41.23 -55.28
C ALA A 115 -32.88 -40.42 -54.10
N ALA A 116 -34.17 -40.62 -53.80
CA ALA A 116 -34.80 -39.97 -52.64
C ALA A 116 -34.23 -40.48 -51.31
N ALA A 117 -33.93 -41.78 -51.20
CA ALA A 117 -33.29 -42.36 -50.02
C ALA A 117 -31.87 -41.82 -49.81
N GLU A 118 -31.07 -41.69 -50.87
CA GLU A 118 -29.74 -41.08 -50.82
C GLU A 118 -29.79 -39.59 -50.43
N ALA A 119 -30.76 -38.84 -50.96
CA ALA A 119 -30.98 -37.45 -50.58
C ALA A 119 -31.37 -37.33 -49.10
N GLN A 120 -32.23 -38.22 -48.60
CA GLN A 120 -32.62 -38.27 -47.19
C GLN A 120 -31.43 -38.61 -46.27
N ALA A 121 -30.57 -39.55 -46.69
CA ALA A 121 -29.35 -39.89 -45.96
C ALA A 121 -28.41 -38.68 -45.86
N THR A 122 -28.25 -37.94 -46.97
CA THR A 122 -27.44 -36.72 -47.02
C THR A 122 -28.03 -35.62 -46.14
N GLN A 123 -29.35 -35.43 -46.16
CA GLN A 123 -30.03 -34.46 -45.29
C GLN A 123 -29.85 -34.82 -43.81
N THR A 124 -29.95 -36.10 -43.45
CA THR A 124 -29.73 -36.57 -42.07
C THR A 124 -28.30 -36.29 -41.61
N ALA A 125 -27.31 -36.53 -42.47
CA ALA A 125 -25.92 -36.20 -42.18
C ALA A 125 -25.69 -34.68 -42.02
N ALA A 126 -26.34 -33.86 -42.86
CA ALA A 126 -26.26 -32.40 -42.75
C ALA A 126 -26.88 -31.88 -41.43
N LEU A 127 -27.99 -32.47 -40.98
CA LEU A 127 -28.61 -32.12 -39.69
C LEU A 127 -27.71 -32.52 -38.51
N ALA A 128 -27.08 -33.69 -38.57
CA ALA A 128 -26.13 -34.11 -37.55
C ALA A 128 -24.93 -33.13 -37.46
N ALA A 129 -24.37 -32.73 -38.60
CA ALA A 129 -23.29 -31.74 -38.64
C ALA A 129 -23.72 -30.36 -38.10
N LEU A 130 -24.98 -29.95 -38.31
CA LEU A 130 -25.51 -28.71 -37.75
C LEU A 130 -25.60 -28.76 -36.22
N GLU A 131 -25.98 -29.92 -35.66
CA GLU A 131 -26.03 -30.14 -34.22
C GLU A 131 -24.62 -30.07 -33.61
N ASP A 132 -23.62 -30.68 -34.25
CA ASP A 132 -22.22 -30.57 -33.82
C ASP A 132 -21.75 -29.11 -33.80
N VAL A 133 -22.03 -28.34 -34.86
CA VAL A 133 -21.71 -26.90 -34.92
C VAL A 133 -22.43 -26.11 -33.82
N ARG A 134 -23.68 -26.48 -33.49
CA ARG A 134 -24.43 -25.86 -32.40
C ARG A 134 -23.73 -26.11 -31.05
N VAL A 135 -23.31 -27.34 -30.79
CA VAL A 135 -22.58 -27.71 -29.57
C VAL A 135 -21.25 -26.94 -29.49
N ASP A 136 -20.50 -26.86 -30.59
CA ASP A 136 -19.27 -26.07 -30.65
C ASP A 136 -19.50 -24.58 -30.37
N LEU A 137 -20.59 -24.01 -30.90
CA LEU A 137 -20.96 -22.62 -30.61
C LEU A 137 -21.34 -22.39 -29.14
N GLU A 138 -22.03 -23.34 -28.51
CA GLU A 138 -22.33 -23.28 -27.08
C GLU A 138 -21.04 -23.37 -26.25
N ALA A 139 -20.10 -24.24 -26.63
CA ALA A 139 -18.79 -24.34 -25.99
C ALA A 139 -17.96 -23.04 -26.16
N MET A 140 -17.93 -22.45 -27.36
CA MET A 140 -17.25 -21.17 -27.61
C MET A 140 -17.86 -20.04 -26.78
N ARG A 141 -19.19 -19.97 -26.67
CA ARG A 141 -19.86 -18.96 -25.82
C ARG A 141 -19.50 -19.12 -24.36
N ALA A 142 -19.45 -20.35 -23.86
CA ALA A 142 -19.00 -20.63 -22.49
C ALA A 142 -17.54 -20.19 -22.28
N ALA A 143 -16.64 -20.51 -23.22
CA ALA A 143 -15.24 -20.10 -23.17
C ALA A 143 -15.08 -18.56 -23.20
N VAL A 144 -15.85 -17.86 -24.03
CA VAL A 144 -15.88 -16.39 -24.06
C VAL A 144 -16.34 -15.83 -22.70
N GLY A 145 -17.38 -16.39 -22.09
CA GLY A 145 -17.84 -15.97 -20.77
C GLY A 145 -16.76 -16.15 -19.68
N VAL A 146 -16.03 -17.27 -19.70
CA VAL A 146 -14.89 -17.49 -18.81
C VAL A 146 -13.77 -16.48 -19.04
N ALA A 147 -13.45 -16.18 -20.30
CA ALA A 147 -12.43 -15.19 -20.64
C ALA A 147 -12.82 -13.77 -20.20
N GLN A 148 -14.11 -13.41 -20.33
CA GLN A 148 -14.63 -12.13 -19.84
C GLN A 148 -14.52 -12.02 -18.32
N ALA A 149 -14.91 -13.06 -17.58
CA ALA A 149 -14.76 -13.07 -16.12
C ALA A 149 -13.28 -12.96 -15.69
N ALA A 150 -12.37 -13.64 -16.40
CA ALA A 150 -10.93 -13.51 -16.15
C ALA A 150 -10.41 -12.10 -16.45
N GLN A 151 -10.93 -11.44 -17.50
CA GLN A 151 -10.58 -10.06 -17.81
C GLN A 151 -11.06 -9.08 -16.74
N GLU A 152 -12.28 -9.25 -16.23
CA GLU A 152 -12.81 -8.45 -15.12
C GLU A 152 -11.99 -8.63 -13.84
N ALA A 153 -11.58 -9.87 -13.53
CA ALA A 153 -10.68 -10.14 -12.41
C ALA A 153 -9.32 -9.45 -12.59
N LEU A 154 -8.70 -9.55 -13.78
CA LEU A 154 -7.44 -8.86 -14.08
C LEU A 154 -7.56 -7.33 -13.99
N GLN A 155 -8.69 -6.76 -14.39
CA GLN A 155 -8.94 -5.33 -14.25
C GLN A 155 -9.02 -4.93 -12.77
N SER A 156 -9.74 -5.70 -11.96
CA SER A 156 -9.80 -5.49 -10.50
C SER A 156 -8.42 -5.60 -9.86
N ASP A 157 -7.60 -6.57 -10.26
CA ASP A 157 -6.23 -6.73 -9.75
C ASP A 157 -5.35 -5.55 -10.14
N LEU A 158 -5.47 -5.02 -11.37
CA LEU A 158 -4.75 -3.84 -11.82
C LEU A 158 -5.13 -2.59 -11.03
N GLU A 159 -6.42 -2.40 -10.71
CA GLU A 159 -6.88 -1.31 -9.87
C GLU A 159 -6.33 -1.43 -8.44
N ALA A 160 -6.32 -2.64 -7.86
CA ALA A 160 -5.74 -2.90 -6.55
C ALA A 160 -4.22 -2.61 -6.51
N ILE A 161 -3.47 -3.09 -7.51
CA ILE A 161 -2.03 -2.79 -7.65
C ILE A 161 -1.80 -1.28 -7.83
N GLY A 162 -2.68 -0.59 -8.56
CA GLY A 162 -2.63 0.86 -8.70
C GLY A 162 -2.76 1.58 -7.35
N HIS A 163 -3.67 1.13 -6.49
CA HIS A 163 -3.83 1.65 -5.14
C HIS A 163 -2.61 1.35 -4.25
N GLU A 164 -2.09 0.13 -4.27
CA GLU A 164 -0.88 -0.25 -3.51
C GLU A 164 0.35 0.57 -3.94
N LEU A 165 0.50 0.83 -5.24
CA LEU A 165 1.58 1.67 -5.76
C LEU A 165 1.46 3.11 -5.25
N ALA A 166 0.24 3.67 -5.23
CA ALA A 166 0.01 5.01 -4.71
C ALA A 166 0.33 5.11 -3.21
N THR A 167 -0.02 4.09 -2.42
CA THR A 167 0.33 4.06 -0.99
C THR A 167 1.83 3.97 -0.79
N VAL A 168 2.52 3.10 -1.53
CA VAL A 168 3.99 2.98 -1.45
C VAL A 168 4.69 4.27 -1.88
N GLN A 169 4.15 4.99 -2.86
CA GLN A 169 4.68 6.30 -3.25
C GLN A 169 4.54 7.33 -2.14
N ALA A 170 3.37 7.41 -1.49
CA ALA A 170 3.15 8.30 -0.36
C ALA A 170 4.07 7.98 0.82
N ASP A 171 4.23 6.70 1.17
CA ASP A 171 5.14 6.25 2.23
C ASP A 171 6.60 6.60 1.90
N ARG A 172 7.00 6.47 0.63
CA ARG A 172 8.35 6.86 0.18
C ARG A 172 8.55 8.37 0.33
N GLU A 173 7.59 9.19 -0.06
CA GLU A 173 7.66 10.65 0.08
C GLU A 173 7.77 11.06 1.55
N ALA A 174 6.95 10.46 2.42
CA ALA A 174 7.03 10.67 3.88
C ALA A 174 8.41 10.29 4.43
N ALA A 175 8.93 9.10 4.08
CA ALA A 175 10.25 8.67 4.51
C ALA A 175 11.39 9.59 3.99
N THR A 176 11.21 10.19 2.82
CA THR A 176 12.17 11.16 2.28
C THR A 176 12.17 12.44 3.10
N ALA A 177 10.99 12.94 3.48
CA ALA A 177 10.85 14.10 4.36
C ALA A 177 11.45 13.84 5.76
N ASP A 178 11.23 12.64 6.32
CA ASP A 178 11.81 12.24 7.61
C ASP A 178 13.35 12.22 7.55
N LEU A 179 13.94 11.75 6.44
CA LEU A 179 15.40 11.78 6.24
C LEU A 179 15.94 13.22 6.13
N GLU A 180 15.23 14.12 5.44
CA GLU A 180 15.61 15.53 5.39
C GLU A 180 15.56 16.19 6.76
N ALA A 181 14.53 15.90 7.56
CA ALA A 181 14.43 16.36 8.94
C ALA A 181 15.58 15.82 9.82
N LEU A 182 15.91 14.53 9.70
CA LEU A 182 17.01 13.93 10.45
C LEU A 182 18.37 14.56 10.09
N HIS A 183 18.61 14.85 8.81
CA HIS A 183 19.82 15.56 8.39
C HIS A 183 19.88 16.99 8.94
N ALA A 184 18.75 17.70 9.01
CA ALA A 184 18.67 19.02 9.62
C ALA A 184 18.99 18.96 11.13
N ASP A 185 18.40 17.99 11.84
CA ASP A 185 18.67 17.75 13.27
C ASP A 185 20.13 17.39 13.52
N GLN A 186 20.74 16.58 12.65
CA GLN A 186 22.16 16.26 12.71
C GLN A 186 23.01 17.53 12.56
N GLY A 187 22.73 18.38 11.56
CA GLY A 187 23.44 19.64 11.38
C GLY A 187 23.31 20.58 12.59
N ALA A 188 22.11 20.65 13.19
CA ALA A 188 21.88 21.41 14.42
C ALA A 188 22.67 20.85 15.61
N ALA A 189 22.75 19.53 15.75
CA ALA A 189 23.52 18.87 16.79
C ALA A 189 25.04 19.12 16.62
N GLU A 190 25.56 19.04 15.40
CA GLU A 190 26.96 19.36 15.09
C GLU A 190 27.31 20.81 15.46
N ALA A 191 26.45 21.77 15.09
CA ALA A 191 26.63 23.18 15.48
C ALA A 191 26.58 23.39 17.01
N ALA A 192 25.68 22.68 17.72
CA ALA A 192 25.61 22.74 19.17
C ALA A 192 26.87 22.17 19.84
N ILE A 193 27.46 21.12 19.28
CA ILE A 193 28.73 20.54 19.76
C ILE A 193 29.88 21.54 19.57
N GLU A 194 29.96 22.22 18.43
CA GLU A 194 30.98 23.24 18.17
C GLU A 194 30.84 24.44 19.12
N ALA A 195 29.61 24.89 19.37
CA ALA A 195 29.33 25.95 20.33
C ALA A 195 29.74 25.54 21.76
N LEU A 196 29.46 24.29 22.16
CA LEU A 196 29.87 23.77 23.46
C LEU A 196 31.39 23.66 23.60
N ALA A 197 32.09 23.24 22.54
CA ALA A 197 33.55 23.19 22.53
C ALA A 197 34.16 24.59 22.71
N THR A 198 33.59 25.59 22.03
CA THR A 198 33.98 27.00 22.18
C THR A 198 33.73 27.50 23.61
N ALA A 199 32.55 27.21 24.18
CA ALA A 199 32.22 27.57 25.56
C ALA A 199 33.14 26.88 26.59
N GLN A 200 33.55 25.64 26.34
CA GLN A 200 34.55 24.97 27.19
C GLN A 200 35.93 25.63 27.09
N ALA A 201 36.34 26.08 25.90
CA ALA A 201 37.61 26.77 25.73
C ALA A 201 37.63 28.11 26.48
N SER A 202 36.56 28.90 26.39
CA SER A 202 36.45 30.15 27.13
C SER A 202 36.42 29.94 28.64
N LEU A 203 35.69 28.92 29.12
CA LEU A 203 35.68 28.57 30.55
C LEU A 203 37.07 28.16 31.06
N ARG A 204 37.85 27.40 30.28
CA ARG A 204 39.22 27.05 30.64
C ARG A 204 40.12 28.28 30.72
N ALA A 205 40.02 29.18 29.76
CA ALA A 205 40.78 30.43 29.76
C ALA A 205 40.43 31.30 31.00
N ALA A 206 39.14 31.44 31.32
CA ALA A 206 38.70 32.17 32.50
C ALA A 206 39.20 31.53 33.81
N LEU A 207 39.29 30.21 33.89
CA LEU A 207 39.83 29.51 35.05
C LEU A 207 41.34 29.75 35.22
N GLU A 208 42.08 29.79 34.11
CA GLU A 208 43.52 30.09 34.11
C GLU A 208 43.81 31.54 34.50
N GLU A 209 42.99 32.48 34.01
CA GLU A 209 43.02 33.89 34.41
C GLU A 209 42.69 34.06 35.91
N ALA A 210 41.62 33.43 36.39
CA ALA A 210 41.27 33.45 37.81
C ALA A 210 42.38 32.83 38.69
N GLY A 211 43.03 31.76 38.22
CA GLY A 211 44.20 31.18 38.89
C GLY A 211 45.35 32.17 39.01
N SER A 212 45.64 32.90 37.92
CA SER A 212 46.68 33.93 37.89
C SER A 212 46.35 35.12 38.81
N GLU A 213 45.10 35.55 38.89
CA GLU A 213 44.66 36.59 39.83
C GLU A 213 44.81 36.14 41.28
N VAL A 214 44.46 34.89 41.61
CA VAL A 214 44.64 34.32 42.96
C VAL A 214 46.12 34.28 43.34
N ASP A 215 47.00 33.90 42.42
CA ASP A 215 48.45 33.92 42.66
C ASP A 215 48.97 35.35 42.89
N ALA A 216 48.51 36.32 42.10
CA ALA A 216 48.87 37.73 42.26
C ALA A 216 48.39 38.30 43.61
N LEU A 217 47.15 37.99 44.00
CA LEU A 217 46.60 38.37 45.31
C LEU A 217 47.39 37.72 46.45
N SER A 218 47.74 36.45 46.33
CA SER A 218 48.52 35.72 47.34
C SER A 218 49.92 36.33 47.52
N GLN A 219 50.59 36.70 46.43
CA GLN A 219 51.86 37.42 46.47
C GLN A 219 51.70 38.82 47.08
N GLY A 220 50.65 39.56 46.73
CA GLY A 220 50.34 40.87 47.31
C GLY A 220 50.11 40.80 48.83
N ILE A 221 49.38 39.80 49.32
CA ILE A 221 49.16 39.56 50.75
C ILE A 221 50.49 39.23 51.45
N ALA A 222 51.33 38.37 50.85
CA ALA A 222 52.64 38.05 51.40
C ALA A 222 53.56 39.29 51.48
N GLY A 223 53.57 40.11 50.43
CA GLY A 223 54.30 41.38 50.39
C GLY A 223 53.80 42.38 51.44
N ASN A 224 52.48 42.54 51.56
CA ASN A 224 51.89 43.39 52.60
C ASN A 224 52.24 42.89 54.01
N SER A 225 52.20 41.57 54.25
CA SER A 225 52.60 40.99 55.53
C SER A 225 54.07 41.28 55.86
N GLN A 226 54.97 41.20 54.88
CA GLN A 226 56.38 41.56 55.06
C GLN A 226 56.55 43.05 55.32
N GLY A 227 55.82 43.91 54.60
CA GLY A 227 55.82 45.36 54.82
C GLY A 227 55.33 45.74 56.23
N ILE A 228 54.30 45.07 56.74
CA ILE A 228 53.82 45.27 58.12
C ILE A 228 54.91 44.89 59.13
N LEU A 229 55.60 43.76 58.94
CA LEU A 229 56.71 43.35 59.82
C LEU A 229 57.89 44.33 59.77
N ALA A 230 58.21 44.87 58.59
CA ALA A 230 59.26 45.86 58.43
C ALA A 230 58.89 47.18 59.13
N LEU A 231 57.65 47.66 58.96
CA LEU A 231 57.17 48.87 59.62
C LEU A 231 57.10 48.70 61.14
N ASP A 232 56.70 47.52 61.62
CA ASP A 232 56.75 47.17 63.05
C ASP A 232 58.18 47.25 63.59
N ALA A 233 59.16 46.68 62.88
CA ALA A 233 60.57 46.76 63.27
C ALA A 233 61.13 48.20 63.24
N GLU A 234 60.76 49.01 62.25
CA GLU A 234 61.17 50.42 62.14
C GLU A 234 60.58 51.25 63.28
N LEU A 235 59.30 51.10 63.59
CA LEU A 235 58.64 51.79 64.70
C LEU A 235 59.29 51.47 66.05
N HIS A 236 59.66 50.20 66.27
CA HIS A 236 60.37 49.79 67.49
C HIS A 236 61.85 50.20 67.50
N GLY A 237 62.48 50.34 66.33
CA GLY A 237 63.88 50.69 66.16
C GLY A 237 64.18 52.18 66.28
N GLU A 238 63.34 53.05 65.71
CA GLU A 238 63.64 54.49 65.66
C GLU A 238 63.53 55.20 67.01
N ARG A 239 62.58 54.79 67.86
CA ARG A 239 62.41 55.37 69.21
C ARG A 239 61.83 54.33 70.15
N SER A 240 62.70 53.48 70.71
CA SER A 240 62.28 52.63 71.82
C SER A 240 61.61 53.50 72.89
N PRO A 241 60.39 53.17 73.36
CA PRO A 241 59.70 53.96 74.38
C PRO A 241 60.52 54.09 75.67
N ALA A 242 61.45 53.15 75.90
CA ALA A 242 62.42 53.22 76.98
C ALA A 242 63.37 54.42 76.84
N ILE A 243 63.86 54.73 75.63
CA ILE A 243 64.77 55.86 75.37
C ILE A 243 64.04 57.18 75.60
N LEU A 244 62.82 57.32 75.07
CA LEU A 244 62.00 58.52 75.29
C LEU A 244 61.67 58.73 76.78
N TYR A 245 61.42 57.64 77.51
CA TYR A 245 61.20 57.72 78.95
C TYR A 245 62.48 58.15 79.70
N GLN A 246 63.64 57.62 79.33
CA GLN A 246 64.94 58.00 79.90
C GLN A 246 65.25 59.48 79.65
N GLU A 247 65.09 59.97 78.41
CA GLU A 247 65.29 61.38 78.06
C GLU A 247 64.38 62.31 78.87
N LEU A 248 63.10 61.94 79.03
CA LEU A 248 62.15 62.71 79.81
C LEU A 248 62.54 62.78 81.29
N GLN A 249 63.01 61.68 81.88
CA GLN A 249 63.45 61.66 83.28
C GLN A 249 64.70 62.51 83.50
N LEU A 250 65.64 62.49 82.54
CA LEU A 250 66.84 63.32 82.59
C LEU A 250 66.50 64.82 82.50
N ILE A 251 65.59 65.21 81.60
CA ILE A 251 65.09 66.59 81.49
C ILE A 251 64.39 67.02 82.80
N LYS A 252 63.57 66.16 83.39
CA LYS A 252 62.89 66.45 84.68
C LYS A 252 63.91 66.64 85.80
N ALA A 253 64.90 65.76 85.92
CA ALA A 253 65.97 65.89 86.92
C ALA A 253 66.73 67.22 86.75
N MET A 254 67.08 67.56 85.51
CA MET A 254 67.74 68.85 85.21
C MET A 254 66.87 70.05 85.60
N GLY A 255 65.56 69.98 85.38
CA GLY A 255 64.61 71.01 85.81
C GLY A 255 64.60 71.22 87.33
N PHE A 256 64.68 70.14 88.12
CA PHE A 256 64.80 70.24 89.59
C PHE A 256 66.12 70.89 90.00
N LEU A 257 67.24 70.53 89.37
CA LEU A 257 68.56 71.11 89.71
C LEU A 257 68.63 72.61 89.39
N ILE A 258 68.09 73.04 88.26
CA ILE A 258 68.01 74.47 87.90
C ILE A 258 67.16 75.24 88.93
N ARG A 259 66.03 74.66 89.35
CA ARG A 259 65.17 75.28 90.37
C ARG A 259 65.86 75.33 91.73
N ALA A 260 66.55 74.26 92.13
CA ALA A 260 67.34 74.23 93.36
C ALA A 260 68.43 75.31 93.38
N ARG A 261 69.18 75.51 92.28
CA ARG A 261 70.18 76.58 92.16
C ARG A 261 69.55 77.95 92.38
N LEU A 262 68.42 78.21 91.74
CA LEU A 262 67.69 79.47 91.92
C LEU A 262 67.23 79.67 93.37
N LEU A 263 66.74 78.62 94.02
CA LEU A 263 66.28 78.66 95.41
C LEU A 263 67.42 78.89 96.41
N LEU A 264 68.61 78.34 96.15
CA LEU A 264 69.81 78.61 96.95
C LEU A 264 70.22 80.08 96.87
N VAL A 265 70.19 80.68 95.67
CA VAL A 265 70.46 82.12 95.48
C VAL A 265 69.43 83.00 96.21
N GLN A 266 68.18 82.55 96.29
CA GLN A 266 67.11 83.22 97.02
C GLN A 266 67.12 82.95 98.54
N ASN A 267 68.13 82.23 99.05
CA ASN A 267 68.25 81.80 100.45
C ASN A 267 67.04 80.98 100.95
N ASN A 268 66.39 80.23 100.05
CA ASN A 268 65.27 79.34 100.37
C ASN A 268 65.74 77.88 100.45
N LEU A 269 66.53 77.60 101.48
CA LEU A 269 67.29 76.35 101.61
C LEU A 269 66.40 75.10 101.73
N GLY A 270 65.24 75.20 102.37
CA GLY A 270 64.31 74.08 102.54
C GLY A 270 63.70 73.62 101.21
N LEU A 271 63.28 74.56 100.36
CA LEU A 271 62.78 74.22 99.03
C LEU A 271 63.92 73.75 98.12
N ALA A 272 65.11 74.34 98.22
CA ALA A 272 66.28 73.88 97.47
C ALA A 272 66.63 72.43 97.82
N GLN A 273 66.66 72.07 99.11
CA GLN A 273 66.91 70.70 99.56
C GLN A 273 65.85 69.71 99.03
N SER A 274 64.58 70.13 98.99
CA SER A 274 63.49 69.33 98.42
C SER A 274 63.70 69.07 96.91
N ASP A 275 64.15 70.07 96.16
CA ASP A 275 64.39 69.95 94.73
C ASP A 275 65.63 69.11 94.42
N ILE A 276 66.70 69.26 95.20
CA ILE A 276 67.90 68.43 95.07
C ILE A 276 67.56 66.97 95.32
N ARG A 277 66.77 66.66 96.37
CA ARG A 277 66.29 65.29 96.64
C ARG A 277 65.45 64.74 95.49
N SER A 278 64.51 65.55 94.97
CA SER A 278 63.65 65.13 93.86
C SER A 278 64.44 64.84 92.58
N GLY A 279 65.43 65.68 92.25
CA GLY A 279 66.34 65.45 91.13
C GLY A 279 67.21 64.20 91.34
N ARG A 280 67.75 64.03 92.55
CA ARG A 280 68.58 62.89 92.94
C ARG A 280 67.83 61.57 92.86
N ASP A 281 66.61 61.49 93.40
CA ASP A 281 65.80 60.28 93.38
C ASP A 281 65.41 59.88 91.95
N LEU A 282 65.13 60.85 91.07
CA LEU A 282 64.92 60.57 89.64
C LEU A 282 66.17 59.99 88.96
N LEU A 283 67.35 60.52 89.26
CA LEU A 283 68.61 60.02 88.69
C LEU A 283 68.99 58.64 89.25
N VAL A 284 68.68 58.36 90.53
CA VAL A 284 68.86 57.03 91.15
C VAL A 284 67.92 56.01 90.52
N ALA A 285 66.63 56.36 90.35
CA ALA A 285 65.69 55.48 89.67
C ALA A 285 66.12 55.20 88.22
N LEU A 286 66.72 56.19 87.55
CA LEU A 286 67.22 56.03 86.19
C LEU A 286 68.47 55.12 86.10
N GLN A 287 69.25 54.96 87.18
CA GLN A 287 70.48 54.14 87.16
C GLN A 287 70.23 52.65 86.87
N SER A 288 69.08 52.09 87.27
CA SER A 288 68.74 50.69 86.98
C SER A 288 68.35 50.44 85.53
N ASP A 289 67.97 51.52 84.83
CA ASP A 289 67.32 51.44 83.53
C ASP A 289 68.25 51.88 82.40
N VAL A 290 69.49 52.29 82.71
CA VAL A 290 70.49 52.74 81.74
C VAL A 290 71.69 51.78 81.64
N PRO A 291 72.44 51.78 80.52
CA PRO A 291 73.64 50.97 80.37
C PRO A 291 74.69 51.21 81.48
N PRO A 292 75.53 50.21 81.83
CA PRO A 292 76.45 50.30 82.97
C PRO A 292 77.41 51.50 82.95
N VAL A 293 77.79 51.98 81.76
CA VAL A 293 78.65 53.16 81.57
C VAL A 293 77.91 54.45 81.95
N GLN A 294 76.63 54.55 81.57
CA GLN A 294 75.79 55.69 81.92
C GLN A 294 75.37 55.65 83.40
N ALA A 295 75.11 54.44 83.96
CA ALA A 295 74.83 54.26 85.38
C ALA A 295 76.00 54.74 86.26
N GLN A 296 77.24 54.47 85.85
CA GLN A 296 78.43 54.99 86.53
C GLN A 296 78.52 56.53 86.49
N ALA A 297 78.23 57.14 85.33
CA ALA A 297 78.19 58.59 85.22
C ALA A 297 77.08 59.22 86.09
N LEU A 298 75.89 58.61 86.12
CA LEU A 298 74.80 59.01 87.01
C LEU A 298 75.17 58.84 88.49
N ALA A 299 75.89 57.78 88.85
CA ALA A 299 76.34 57.56 90.23
C ALA A 299 77.28 58.67 90.71
N VAL A 300 78.15 59.19 89.83
CA VAL A 300 79.00 60.34 90.13
C VAL A 300 78.17 61.60 90.36
N ILE A 301 77.15 61.84 89.53
CA ILE A 301 76.25 62.99 89.67
C ILE A 301 75.46 62.89 90.98
N VAL A 302 74.88 61.71 91.28
CA VAL A 302 74.14 61.45 92.52
C VAL A 302 75.03 61.63 93.74
N SER A 303 76.28 61.16 93.70
CA SER A 303 77.24 61.35 94.80
C SER A 303 77.49 62.83 95.11
N ARG A 304 77.50 63.70 94.09
CA ARG A 304 77.62 65.16 94.29
C ARG A 304 76.35 65.78 94.84
N LEU A 305 75.19 65.31 94.38
CA LEU A 305 73.91 65.75 94.95
C LEU A 305 73.77 65.32 96.42
N ASP A 306 74.27 64.14 96.79
CA ASP A 306 74.31 63.67 98.17
C ASP A 306 75.22 64.55 99.03
N ALA A 307 76.41 64.93 98.54
CA ALA A 307 77.29 65.90 99.20
C ALA A 307 76.61 67.27 99.36
N ALA A 308 75.94 67.77 98.30
CA ALA A 308 75.19 69.02 98.37
C ALA A 308 74.03 68.99 99.38
N LEU A 309 73.40 67.82 99.57
CA LEU A 309 72.34 67.63 100.57
C LEU A 309 72.88 67.55 102.00
N GLU A 310 74.08 66.99 102.19
CA GLU A 310 74.78 66.89 103.47
C GLU A 310 75.26 68.27 103.95
N ASP A 311 75.76 69.09 103.03
CA ASP A 311 76.20 70.46 103.31
C ASP A 311 75.03 71.41 103.63
N LEU A 312 73.78 71.05 103.33
CA LEU A 312 72.60 71.86 103.65
C LEU A 312 71.98 71.45 105.01
N PRO A 313 71.77 72.39 105.95
CA PRO A 313 71.80 73.86 105.80
C PRO A 313 73.10 74.55 106.26
N ASP A 314 74.08 73.81 106.77
CA ASP A 314 75.18 74.37 107.57
C ASP A 314 76.27 75.06 106.71
N ALA A 315 76.41 74.67 105.44
CA ALA A 315 77.41 75.15 104.49
C ALA A 315 76.79 75.42 103.10
N PRO A 316 75.90 76.42 102.95
CA PRO A 316 75.15 76.64 101.71
C PRO A 316 76.02 77.00 100.49
N VAL A 317 77.21 77.59 100.71
CA VAL A 317 78.14 77.91 99.61
C VAL A 317 78.80 76.64 99.06
N ALA A 318 79.21 75.71 99.93
CA ALA A 318 79.76 74.42 99.52
C ALA A 318 78.72 73.57 98.79
N ALA A 319 77.47 73.58 99.28
CA ALA A 319 76.35 72.92 98.62
C ALA A 319 76.06 73.46 97.20
N VAL A 320 76.25 74.77 96.98
CA VAL A 320 76.11 75.37 95.64
C VAL A 320 77.19 74.86 94.69
N ASP A 321 78.45 74.75 95.15
CA ASP A 321 79.55 74.26 94.32
C ASP A 321 79.36 72.79 93.92
N GLU A 322 78.88 71.94 94.84
CA GLU A 322 78.58 70.53 94.54
C GLU A 322 77.36 70.37 93.62
N LEU A 323 76.31 71.19 93.81
CA LEU A 323 75.15 71.23 92.94
C LEU A 323 75.50 71.70 91.52
N GLU A 324 76.38 72.70 91.41
CA GLU A 324 76.90 73.18 90.13
C GLU A 324 77.70 72.09 89.42
N GLY A 325 78.56 71.39 90.16
CA GLY A 325 79.33 70.26 89.64
C GLY A 325 78.43 69.12 89.13
N ALA A 326 77.37 68.79 89.87
CA ALA A 326 76.37 67.80 89.47
C ALA A 326 75.60 68.23 88.21
N TRP A 327 75.21 69.50 88.13
CA TRP A 327 74.49 70.05 86.99
C TRP A 327 75.35 70.09 85.72
N LEU A 328 76.60 70.56 85.80
CA LEU A 328 77.53 70.59 84.67
C LEU A 328 77.82 69.19 84.10
N LEU A 329 77.91 68.19 84.97
CA LEU A 329 78.07 66.79 84.55
C LEU A 329 76.82 66.25 83.85
N LEU A 330 75.63 66.67 84.27
CA LEU A 330 74.37 66.28 83.63
C LEU A 330 74.16 67.02 82.29
N GLU A 331 74.53 68.31 82.22
CA GLU A 331 74.45 69.15 81.02
C GLU A 331 75.40 68.69 79.91
N ARG A 332 76.61 68.23 80.28
CA ARG A 332 77.57 67.62 79.35
C ARG A 332 77.02 66.34 78.68
N GLY A 333 75.90 65.83 79.19
CA GLY A 333 75.25 64.62 78.71
C GLY A 333 75.93 63.37 79.26
N LEU A 334 75.16 62.30 79.41
CA LEU A 334 75.71 61.01 79.80
C LEU A 334 76.61 60.48 78.68
N PRO A 335 77.78 59.89 79.01
CA PRO A 335 78.67 59.32 78.01
C PRO A 335 77.95 58.24 77.19
N GLY A 336 77.97 58.41 75.87
CA GLY A 336 77.25 57.55 74.91
C GLY A 336 75.85 58.03 74.52
N ALA A 337 75.39 59.19 75.02
CA ALA A 337 74.10 59.76 74.64
C ALA A 337 74.02 60.30 73.20
N LEU A 338 75.15 60.37 72.47
CA LEU A 338 75.17 60.66 71.03
C LEU A 338 76.25 59.80 70.36
N THR A 339 75.91 58.56 70.07
CA THR A 339 76.64 57.75 69.07
C THR A 339 75.66 57.30 68.00
N ALA A 340 75.35 58.22 67.10
CA ALA A 340 75.38 57.89 65.68
C ALA A 340 76.45 58.81 65.08
N PRO A 341 77.55 58.22 64.60
CA PRO A 341 77.83 58.46 63.19
C PRO A 341 78.29 57.20 62.44
N SER A 342 77.95 57.21 61.14
CA SER A 342 78.42 56.36 60.04
C SER A 342 77.83 54.95 59.95
N ALA A 343 77.27 54.52 58.82
CA ALA A 343 77.53 54.95 57.44
C ALA A 343 76.25 55.07 56.61
N LEU A 344 76.07 56.23 55.98
CA LEU A 344 75.56 56.28 54.61
C LEU A 344 76.58 55.55 53.75
N GLU A 345 76.36 54.26 53.53
CA GLU A 345 77.00 53.57 52.42
C GLU A 345 76.29 54.03 51.16
N ILE A 346 76.93 54.97 50.47
CA ILE A 346 76.67 55.31 49.09
C ILE A 346 76.93 54.03 48.29
N VAL A 347 75.89 53.21 48.09
CA VAL A 347 75.87 52.27 46.99
C VAL A 347 75.52 53.07 45.74
N THR A 348 76.46 53.02 44.80
CA THR A 348 76.42 53.54 43.44
C THR A 348 75.03 53.48 42.77
N PRO A 349 74.66 54.47 41.94
CA PRO A 349 73.49 54.35 41.08
C PRO A 349 73.77 53.28 40.02
N VAL A 350 73.11 52.13 40.11
CA VAL A 350 72.86 51.32 38.92
C VAL A 350 71.58 51.84 38.29
N THR A 351 71.76 52.54 37.18
CA THR A 351 70.76 52.83 36.16
C THR A 351 70.08 51.54 35.71
N PRO A 352 68.75 51.37 35.86
CA PRO A 352 67.98 50.67 34.85
C PRO A 352 67.61 51.70 33.77
N THR A 353 68.19 51.49 32.60
CA THR A 353 67.75 52.11 31.34
C THR A 353 66.27 51.82 31.16
N LEU A 354 65.43 52.84 31.30
CA LEU A 354 64.07 52.82 30.76
C LEU A 354 64.20 53.01 29.25
N GLU A 355 64.08 51.91 28.50
CA GLU A 355 63.77 51.97 27.07
C GLU A 355 62.30 52.40 26.92
N ILE A 356 62.11 53.69 26.68
CA ILE A 356 60.85 54.25 26.23
C ILE A 356 60.75 53.97 24.73
N THR A 357 59.97 52.95 24.35
CA THR A 357 59.48 52.83 22.96
C THR A 357 58.14 53.58 22.87
N PRO A 358 57.98 54.55 21.96
CA PRO A 358 56.73 55.27 21.82
C PRO A 358 55.76 54.46 20.95
N THR A 359 54.51 54.29 21.39
CA THR A 359 53.40 53.93 20.48
C THR A 359 52.12 54.63 20.91
N LEU A 360 51.92 55.78 20.28
CA LEU A 360 50.69 56.32 19.69
C LEU A 360 49.34 56.17 20.43
N ALA A 361 48.82 57.37 20.77
CA ALA A 361 47.48 57.88 20.44
C ALA A 361 46.24 57.17 21.01
N LEU A 362 45.80 57.68 22.18
CA LEU A 362 44.39 57.70 22.56
C LEU A 362 43.70 58.91 21.93
N THR A 363 42.76 58.65 21.03
CA THR A 363 41.70 59.60 20.64
C THR A 363 40.52 59.42 21.59
N ALA A 364 40.01 60.54 22.07
CA ALA A 364 38.97 60.68 23.07
C ALA A 364 37.54 60.33 22.59
N THR A 365 36.62 60.35 23.58
CA THR A 365 35.21 60.82 23.52
C THR A 365 34.18 59.69 23.61
N ALA A 366 33.66 59.39 24.82
CA ALA A 366 32.36 59.84 25.38
C ALA A 366 31.21 58.86 24.98
N THR A 367 30.11 58.59 25.68
CA THR A 367 29.32 59.19 26.77
C THR A 367 28.37 58.10 27.30
N LEU A 368 28.03 58.16 28.60
CA LEU A 368 26.97 57.37 29.26
C LEU A 368 25.57 57.98 29.02
N GLU A 369 24.56 57.14 28.74
CA GLU A 369 23.11 57.21 29.08
C GLU A 369 22.36 56.26 28.11
N ALA A 370 21.37 55.42 28.46
CA ALA A 370 20.34 55.51 29.48
C ALA A 370 19.74 54.12 29.86
N THR A 371 19.21 54.04 31.08
CA THR A 371 18.17 53.15 31.65
C THR A 371 16.76 53.59 31.18
N PRO A 372 15.59 52.92 31.39
CA PRO A 372 15.17 51.56 31.85
C PRO A 372 14.37 50.79 30.73
N GLU A 373 13.74 49.62 30.86
CA GLU A 373 12.53 49.32 31.66
C GLU A 373 12.05 47.86 31.45
N LEU A 374 11.54 47.26 32.53
CA LEU A 374 10.86 45.98 32.60
C LEU A 374 9.43 46.08 32.04
N THR A 375 8.95 45.06 31.30
CA THR A 375 7.53 44.66 31.32
C THR A 375 7.41 43.17 30.96
N ALA A 376 6.55 42.46 31.71
CA ALA A 376 6.32 41.03 31.67
C ALA A 376 5.01 40.65 30.94
N THR A 377 4.88 39.36 30.58
CA THR A 377 3.63 38.54 30.52
C THR A 377 2.72 38.75 29.28
N ALA A 378 2.11 37.79 28.56
CA ALA A 378 1.74 36.36 28.69
C ALA A 378 1.72 35.69 27.27
N THR A 379 2.02 34.40 27.07
CA THR A 379 1.10 33.22 26.94
C THR A 379 -0.14 33.52 26.04
N ILE A 380 -0.50 32.81 24.96
CA ILE A 380 -0.99 31.41 24.81
C ILE A 380 -1.07 31.01 23.30
N THR A 381 -0.76 29.76 22.97
CA THR A 381 -1.14 28.96 21.75
C THR A 381 -2.51 28.29 22.05
N PRO A 382 -3.45 27.94 21.13
CA PRO A 382 -3.19 26.95 20.06
C PRO A 382 -4.08 26.89 18.78
N THR A 383 -3.58 26.11 17.82
CA THR A 383 -4.23 25.11 16.95
C THR A 383 -5.59 25.38 16.29
N ALA A 384 -5.62 25.25 14.96
CA ALA A 384 -6.75 24.68 14.24
C ALA A 384 -6.23 23.78 13.10
N GLU A 385 -6.70 22.54 13.13
CA GLU A 385 -6.46 21.45 12.19
C GLU A 385 -7.73 21.20 11.37
N SER A 386 -7.53 20.65 10.17
CA SER A 386 -8.43 19.76 9.42
C SER A 386 -9.50 20.34 8.48
N GLY A 387 -9.49 19.77 7.26
CA GLY A 387 -10.57 19.81 6.27
C GLY A 387 -11.80 19.00 6.71
N PRO A 388 -12.73 18.65 5.81
CA PRO A 388 -12.47 17.97 4.53
C PRO A 388 -12.64 18.81 3.26
#